data_AF-A0A832EIJ0-F1
#
_entry.id   AF-A0A832EIJ0-F1
#
_cell.length_a   1.000
_cell.length_b   1.000
_cell.length_c   1.000
_cell.angle_alpha   90.00
_cell.angle_beta   90.00
_cell.angle_gamma   90.00
#
_symmetry.space_group_name_H-M   'P 1'
#
loop_
_entity.id
_entity.type
_entity.pdbx_description
1 polymer ?
#
loop_
_entity_poly.entity_id
_entity_poly.type
_entity_poly.pdbx_seq_one_letter_code
_entity_poly.pdbx_strand_id
1 'polypeptide(L)' 'MTIRALAQELYQCMKRIEELEKDLAALPLDHPRRTALEKALAEAKKERDQLKGALEGAKG' A
#
# COMPACT_ATOMS: atom_id res chain seq x y z
N MET A 1 8.47 17.67 -0.24
CA MET A 1 8.75 16.59 0.74
C MET A 1 10.24 16.35 0.81
N THR A 2 10.76 15.91 1.95
CA THR A 2 12.15 15.45 2.06
C THR A 2 12.23 13.96 1.71
N ILE A 3 13.42 13.49 1.31
CA ILE A 3 13.69 12.05 1.09
C ILE A 3 13.29 11.22 2.34
N ARG A 4 13.53 11.76 3.54
CA ARG A 4 13.14 11.12 4.81
C ARG A 4 11.63 10.97 4.95
N ALA A 5 10.85 11.99 4.60
CA ALA A 5 9.39 11.94 4.63
C ALA A 5 8.87 10.89 3.63
N LEU A 6 9.37 10.88 2.40
CA LEU A 6 9.02 9.88 1.38
C LEU A 6 9.32 8.44 1.84
N ALA A 7 10.48 8.23 2.48
CA ALA A 7 10.83 6.91 3.02
C ALA A 7 9.89 6.46 4.14
N GLN A 8 9.48 7.38 5.02
CA GLN A 8 8.53 7.09 6.09
C GLN A 8 7.12 6.78 5.55
N GLU A 9 6.64 7.58 4.60
CA GLU A 9 5.35 7.35 3.93
C GLU A 9 5.35 6.02 3.18
N LEU A 10 6.43 5.70 2.47
CA LEU A 10 6.57 4.42 1.78
C LEU A 10 6.52 3.24 2.76
N TYR A 11 7.19 3.34 3.91
CA TYR A 11 7.14 2.31 4.94
C TYR A 11 5.72 2.11 5.49
N GLN A 12 5.00 3.20 5.79
CA GLN A 12 3.61 3.14 6.26
C GLN A 12 2.68 2.52 5.21
N CYS A 13 2.84 2.90 3.93
CA CYS A 13 2.09 2.35 2.82
C CYS A 13 2.34 0.83 2.68
N MET A 14 3.60 0.39 2.81
CA MET A 14 3.95 -1.03 2.80
C MET A 14 3.31 -1.80 3.96
N LYS A 15 3.30 -1.25 5.18
CA LYS A 15 2.63 -1.86 6.32
C LYS A 15 1.13 -2.02 6.11
N ARG A 16 0.48 -1.00 5.56
CA ARG A 16 -0.94 -1.05 5.21
C ARG A 16 -1.25 -2.14 4.17
N ILE A 17 -0.39 -2.31 3.17
CA ILE A 17 -0.52 -3.40 2.19
C ILE A 17 -0.45 -4.77 2.89
N GLU A 18 0.52 -4.98 3.78
CA GLU A 18 0.66 -6.23 4.54
C GLU A 18 -0.59 -6.54 5.38
N GLU A 19 -1.17 -5.52 6.03
CA GLU A 19 -2.40 -5.66 6.82
C GLU A 19 -3.60 -6.01 5.94
N LEU A 20 -3.79 -5.30 4.83
CA LEU A 20 -4.88 -5.58 3.88
C LEU A 20 -4.77 -6.98 3.25
N GLU A 21 -3.56 -7.44 2.96
CA GLU A 21 -3.33 -8.80 2.46
C GLU A 21 -3.65 -9.87 3.51
N LYS A 22 -3.30 -9.63 4.78
CA LYS A 22 -3.68 -10.52 5.89
C LYS A 22 -5.19 -10.56 6.09
N ASP A 23 -5.85 -9.42 6.07
CA ASP A 23 -7.30 -9.32 6.21
C ASP A 23 -8.01 -10.05 5.06
N LEU A 24 -7.54 -9.90 3.82
CA LEU A 24 -8.07 -10.63 2.67
C LEU A 24 -7.85 -12.14 2.76
N ALA A 25 -6.68 -12.57 3.23
CA ALA A 25 -6.37 -13.99 3.41
C ALA A 25 -7.21 -14.63 4.52
N ALA A 26 -7.59 -13.88 5.54
CA ALA A 26 -8.45 -14.34 6.63
C ALA A 26 -9.93 -14.46 6.25
N LEU A 27 -10.36 -13.83 5.15
CA LEU A 27 -11.75 -13.82 4.73
C LEU A 27 -12.07 -14.94 3.71
N PRO A 28 -13.27 -15.54 3.80
CA PRO A 28 -13.83 -16.38 2.74
C PRO A 28 -13.91 -15.66 1.39
N LEU A 29 -13.94 -16.44 0.29
CA LEU A 29 -13.99 -15.91 -1.08
C LEU A 29 -15.28 -15.13 -1.39
N ASP A 30 -16.39 -15.55 -0.80
CA ASP A 30 -17.72 -14.98 -0.95
C ASP A 30 -18.03 -13.88 0.08
N HIS A 31 -17.07 -13.53 0.94
CA HIS A 31 -17.30 -12.58 2.01
C HIS A 31 -17.58 -11.17 1.44
N PRO A 32 -18.67 -10.50 1.84
CA PRO A 32 -19.10 -9.23 1.23
C PRO A 32 -18.09 -8.07 1.39
N ARG A 33 -17.20 -8.14 2.39
CA ARG A 33 -16.13 -7.14 2.59
C ARG A 33 -14.90 -7.35 1.70
N ARG A 34 -14.79 -8.50 1.03
CA ARG A 34 -13.60 -8.86 0.26
C ARG A 34 -13.34 -7.88 -0.88
N THR A 35 -14.38 -7.54 -1.65
CA THR A 35 -14.28 -6.56 -2.74
C THR A 35 -13.80 -5.18 -2.28
N ALA A 36 -14.24 -4.73 -1.10
CA ALA A 36 -13.81 -3.46 -0.54
C ALA A 36 -12.32 -3.48 -0.14
N LEU A 37 -11.87 -4.59 0.47
CA LEU A 37 -10.47 -4.78 0.84
C LEU A 37 -9.56 -4.96 -0.38
N GLU A 38 -10.02 -5.66 -1.42
CA GLU A 38 -9.29 -5.80 -2.70
C GLU A 38 -9.09 -4.44 -3.37
N LYS A 39 -10.14 -3.59 -3.37
CA LYS A 39 -10.03 -2.22 -3.88
C LYS A 39 -9.04 -1.39 -3.06
N ALA A 40 -9.15 -1.42 -1.73
CA ALA A 40 -8.22 -0.72 -0.84
C ALA A 40 -6.77 -1.19 -1.03
N LEU A 41 -6.56 -2.50 -1.24
CA LEU A 41 -5.25 -3.08 -1.51
C LEU A 41 -4.69 -2.60 -2.85
N ALA A 42 -5.52 -2.54 -3.89
CA ALA A 42 -5.10 -2.03 -5.19
C ALA A 42 -4.70 -0.55 -5.13
N GLU A 43 -5.46 0.27 -4.40
CA GLU A 43 -5.15 1.68 -4.17
C GLU A 43 -3.83 1.85 -3.40
N ALA A 44 -3.63 1.09 -2.32
CA ALA A 44 -2.39 1.13 -1.55
C ALA A 44 -1.17 0.67 -2.37
N LYS A 45 -1.32 -0.36 -3.21
CA LYS A 45 -0.25 -0.80 -4.13
C LYS A 45 0.12 0.28 -5.14
N LYS A 46 -0.86 1.01 -5.68
CA LYS A 46 -0.62 2.16 -6.57
C LYS A 46 0.11 3.30 -5.86
N GLU A 47 -0.31 3.62 -4.64
CA GLU A 47 0.34 4.65 -3.81
C GLU A 47 1.81 4.30 -3.51
N ARG A 48 2.09 3.04 -3.14
CA ARG A 48 3.46 2.53 -2.96
C ARG A 48 4.31 2.76 -4.20
N ASP A 49 3.77 2.46 -5.38
CA ASP A 49 4.53 2.58 -6.63
C ASP A 49 4.83 4.05 -6.97
N GLN A 50 3.88 4.96 -6.69
CA GLN A 50 4.11 6.40 -6.80
C GLN A 50 5.18 6.91 -5.82
N LEU A 51 5.13 6.46 -4.56
CA LEU A 51 6.11 6.83 -3.53
C LEU A 51 7.51 6.31 -3.87
N LYS A 52 7.62 5.09 -4.41
CA LYS A 52 8.89 4.54 -4.91
C LYS A 52 9.46 5.40 -6.04
N GLY A 53 8.64 5.73 -7.05
CA GLY A 53 9.07 6.59 -8.16
C GLY A 53 9.51 7.97 -7.69
N ALA A 54 8.79 8.59 -6.75
CA ALA A 54 9.17 9.88 -6.17
C ALA A 54 10.48 9.80 -5.36
N LEU A 55 10.67 8.73 -4.60
CA LEU A 55 11.90 8.51 -3.82
C LEU A 55 13.11 8.28 -4.71
N GLU A 56 12.96 7.53 -5.80
CA GLU A 56 14.02 7.33 -6.80
C GLU A 56 14.37 8.65 -7.51
N GLY A 57 13.36 9.41 -7.95
CA GLY A 57 13.56 10.72 -8.57
C GLY A 57 14.20 11.76 -7.63
N ALA A 58 13.99 11.65 -6.32
CA ALA A 58 14.60 12.55 -5.33
C ALA A 58 16.04 12.15 -4.94
N LYS A 59 16.50 10.95 -5.31
CA LYS A 59 17.88 10.49 -5.07
C LYS A 59 18.85 10.84 -6.21
N GLY A 60 18.32 11.12 -7.40
CA GLY A 60 19.08 11.58 -8.57
C GLY A 60 19.34 13.08 -8.51
#